data_AF-A0A1B6DJ33-F1
#
_entry.id   AF-A0A1B6DJ33-F1
#
_cell.length_a   1.000
_cell.length_b   1.000
_cell.length_c   1.000
_cell.angle_alpha   90.00
_cell.angle_beta   90.00
_cell.angle_gamma   90.00
#
_symmetry.space_group_name_H-M   'P 1'
#
loop_
_entity.id
_entity.type
_entity.pdbx_description
1 polymer ?
#
loop_
_entity_poly.entity_id
_entity_poly.type
_entity_poly.pdbx_seq_one_letter_code
_entity_poly.pdbx_strand_id
1 'polypeptide(L)'
;LCQVCHNLLISHKMAIHKYKILYMLALQPEFLRDLWSAILSVSQTSIFGSPTPLLNVISRGLTMTQSETLLIVPLLATFCSLFSLLVSTLHDTEFYSDDDVMVMKSQMMPFNLTTLAGMCMKLKEVSLGLVELAFPESRLVVKEQYKSAVFSDNDNNKTNTVIWAHLFKVK
;
A
#
# COMPACT_ATOMS: atom_id res chain seq x y z
N LEU A 1 -11.57 -10.23 5.26
CA LEU A 1 -12.26 -8.93 5.07
C LEU A 1 -11.52 -8.04 4.07
N CYS A 2 -10.23 -7.75 4.27
CA CYS A 2 -9.46 -6.88 3.36
C CYS A 2 -9.42 -7.35 1.90
N GLN A 3 -9.37 -8.67 1.65
CA GLN A 3 -9.51 -9.21 0.29
C GLN A 3 -10.87 -8.87 -0.34
N VAL A 4 -11.95 -8.93 0.45
CA VAL A 4 -13.30 -8.60 0.01
C VAL A 4 -13.41 -7.10 -0.26
N CYS A 5 -12.87 -6.27 0.64
CA CYS A 5 -12.79 -4.82 0.43
C CYS A 5 -12.00 -4.47 -0.84
N HIS A 6 -10.85 -5.10 -1.04
CA HIS A 6 -10.02 -4.93 -2.23
C HIS A 6 -10.75 -5.35 -3.51
N ASN A 7 -11.41 -6.52 -3.51
CA ASN A 7 -12.22 -6.97 -4.63
C ASN A 7 -13.38 -6.01 -4.92
N LEU A 8 -14.05 -5.47 -3.89
CA LEU A 8 -15.11 -4.47 -4.04
C LEU A 8 -14.57 -3.17 -4.66
N LEU A 9 -13.40 -2.70 -4.22
CA LEU A 9 -12.72 -1.51 -4.75
C LEU A 9 -12.32 -1.69 -6.21
N ILE A 10 -11.80 -2.86 -6.59
CA ILE A 10 -11.47 -3.18 -7.99
C ILE A 10 -12.73 -3.31 -8.86
N SER A 11 -13.82 -3.87 -8.30
CA SER A 11 -15.04 -4.14 -9.06
C SER A 11 -15.81 -2.87 -9.44
N HIS A 12 -15.62 -1.74 -8.75
CA HIS A 12 -16.39 -0.54 -9.03
C HIS A 12 -15.63 0.75 -8.68
N LYS A 13 -15.50 1.67 -9.65
CA LYS A 13 -14.81 2.97 -9.49
C LYS A 13 -15.36 3.83 -8.34
N MET A 14 -16.65 3.68 -8.02
CA MET A 14 -17.35 4.34 -6.91
C MET A 14 -17.71 3.39 -5.76
N ALA A 15 -16.99 2.29 -5.58
CA ALA A 15 -17.30 1.27 -4.56
C ALA A 15 -17.44 1.87 -3.16
N ILE A 16 -16.60 2.84 -2.82
CA ILE A 16 -16.58 3.50 -1.51
C ILE A 16 -17.92 4.19 -1.20
N HIS A 17 -18.54 4.85 -2.19
CA HIS A 17 -19.83 5.53 -2.01
C HIS A 17 -21.03 4.58 -2.18
N LYS A 18 -20.86 3.50 -2.94
CA LYS A 18 -21.93 2.54 -3.22
C LYS A 18 -22.12 1.51 -2.11
N TYR A 19 -21.04 1.13 -1.43
CA TYR A 19 -21.08 0.12 -0.38
C TYR A 19 -20.90 0.78 0.99
N LYS A 20 -22.02 0.92 1.71
CA LYS A 20 -22.09 1.47 3.08
C LYS A 20 -21.09 0.82 4.04
N ILE A 21 -20.69 -0.43 3.80
CA ILE A 21 -19.71 -1.16 4.60
C ILE A 21 -18.30 -0.55 4.51
N LEU A 22 -17.86 -0.06 3.34
CA LEU A 22 -16.55 0.58 3.19
C LEU A 22 -16.54 1.92 3.93
N TYR A 23 -17.64 2.68 3.84
CA TYR A 23 -17.81 3.91 4.59
C TYR A 23 -17.84 3.69 6.11
N MET A 24 -18.58 2.68 6.59
CA MET A 24 -18.62 2.34 8.02
C MET A 24 -17.26 1.87 8.55
N LEU A 25 -16.50 1.10 7.77
CA LEU A 25 -15.16 0.65 8.15
C LEU A 25 -14.14 1.80 8.17
N ALA A 26 -14.24 2.76 7.25
CA ALA A 26 -13.34 3.93 7.23
C ALA A 26 -13.51 4.82 8.47
N LEU A 27 -14.75 4.94 8.98
CA LEU A 27 -15.08 5.73 10.17
C LEU A 27 -14.85 4.98 11.49
N GLN A 28 -14.39 3.72 11.44
CA GLN A 28 -14.04 2.97 12.64
C GLN A 28 -12.52 3.09 12.91
N PRO A 29 -12.09 3.95 13.86
CA PRO A 29 -10.67 4.25 14.06
C PRO A 29 -9.86 3.02 14.50
N GLU A 30 -10.44 2.13 15.31
CA GLU A 30 -9.80 0.89 15.74
C GLU A 30 -9.48 -0.02 14.55
N PHE A 31 -10.39 -0.14 13.59
CA PHE A 31 -10.18 -0.96 12.40
C PHE A 31 -9.00 -0.45 11.56
N LEU A 32 -8.85 0.87 11.41
CA LEU A 32 -7.71 1.46 10.71
C LEU A 32 -6.38 1.24 11.45
N ARG A 33 -6.38 1.31 12.79
CA ARG A 33 -5.21 1.00 13.61
C ARG A 33 -4.80 -0.46 13.47
N ASP A 34 -5.77 -1.37 13.55
CA ASP A 34 -5.54 -2.81 13.41
C ASP A 34 -5.06 -3.16 11.99
N LEU A 35 -5.64 -2.53 10.97
CA LEU A 35 -5.23 -2.71 9.59
C LEU A 35 -3.80 -2.21 9.34
N TRP A 36 -3.44 -1.06 9.88
CA TRP A 36 -2.08 -0.54 9.80
C TRP A 36 -1.08 -1.45 10.54
N SER A 37 -1.45 -1.93 11.73
CA SER A 37 -0.64 -2.88 12.49
C SER A 37 -0.48 -4.21 11.76
N ALA A 38 -1.53 -4.69 11.10
CA ALA A 38 -1.48 -5.88 10.26
C ALA A 38 -0.49 -5.68 9.10
N ILE A 39 -0.53 -4.54 8.39
CA ILE A 39 0.43 -4.22 7.31
C ILE A 39 1.88 -4.28 7.81
N LEU A 40 2.15 -3.73 8.99
CA LEU A 40 3.50 -3.74 9.59
C LEU A 40 3.94 -5.13 10.06
N SER A 41 3.00 -5.97 10.50
CA SER A 41 3.28 -7.32 11.00
C SER A 41 3.64 -8.31 9.89
N VAL A 42 3.12 -8.09 8.69
CA VAL A 42 3.33 -8.98 7.55
C VAL A 42 4.81 -8.96 7.16
N SER A 43 5.46 -10.11 7.31
CA SER A 43 6.89 -10.29 7.09
C SER A 43 7.16 -11.57 6.33
N GLN A 44 8.21 -11.57 5.50
CA GLN A 44 8.73 -12.78 4.88
C GLN A 44 9.80 -13.42 5.77
N THR A 45 9.84 -14.75 5.79
CA THR A 45 10.92 -15.50 6.44
C THR A 45 12.21 -15.31 5.65
N SER A 46 13.15 -14.55 6.19
CA SER A 46 14.45 -14.34 5.55
C SER A 46 15.31 -15.60 5.64
N ILE A 47 16.09 -15.85 4.60
CA ILE A 47 17.13 -16.88 4.56
C ILE A 47 18.19 -16.63 5.66
N PHE A 48 18.35 -15.38 6.11
CA PHE A 48 19.24 -14.99 7.21
C PHE A 48 18.61 -15.12 8.61
N GLY A 49 17.43 -15.74 8.73
CA GLY A 49 16.79 -16.07 10.01
C GLY A 49 15.96 -14.95 10.65
N SER A 50 16.17 -13.68 10.29
CA SER A 50 15.34 -12.56 10.79
C SER A 50 14.15 -12.27 9.86
N PRO A 51 12.89 -12.27 10.33
CA PRO A 51 11.75 -11.91 9.49
C PRO A 51 11.91 -10.47 8.97
N THR A 52 11.72 -10.29 7.67
CA THR A 52 11.80 -8.96 7.04
C THR A 52 10.39 -8.48 6.71
N PRO A 53 9.94 -7.33 7.25
CA PRO A 53 8.62 -6.78 6.94
C PRO A 53 8.47 -6.58 5.43
N LEU A 54 7.35 -7.03 4.85
CA LEU A 54 7.11 -6.90 3.42
C LEU A 54 7.13 -5.43 2.98
N LEU A 55 6.67 -4.51 3.84
CA LEU A 55 6.73 -3.08 3.57
C LEU A 55 8.15 -2.58 3.24
N ASN A 56 9.17 -3.11 3.93
CA ASN A 56 10.57 -2.77 3.69
C ASN A 56 11.14 -3.41 2.41
N VAL A 57 10.54 -4.50 1.96
CA VAL A 57 10.92 -5.20 0.73
C VAL A 57 10.34 -4.45 -0.46
N ILE A 58 9.08 -3.99 -0.35
CA ILE A 58 8.46 -3.10 -1.35
C ILE A 58 9.25 -1.81 -1.45
N SER A 59 9.57 -1.15 -0.33
CA SER A 59 10.27 0.14 -0.35
C SER A 59 11.65 0.10 -0.98
N ARG A 60 12.28 -1.07 -1.04
CA ARG A 60 13.56 -1.33 -1.73
C ARG A 60 13.39 -1.77 -3.18
N GLY A 61 12.16 -1.85 -3.68
CA GLY A 61 11.85 -2.33 -5.02
C GLY A 61 12.22 -3.80 -5.23
N LEU A 62 12.28 -4.62 -4.18
CA LEU A 62 12.66 -6.03 -4.29
C LEU A 62 11.45 -6.88 -4.72
N THR A 63 11.69 -7.85 -5.60
CA THR A 63 10.65 -8.76 -6.08
C THR A 63 10.22 -9.72 -4.97
N MET A 64 8.91 -9.91 -4.83
CA MET A 64 8.29 -10.80 -3.86
C MET A 64 7.72 -12.04 -4.55
N THR A 65 7.41 -13.07 -3.78
CA THR A 65 6.60 -14.19 -4.28
C THR A 65 5.16 -13.73 -4.57
N GLN A 66 4.48 -14.47 -5.44
CA GLN A 66 3.08 -14.20 -5.77
C GLN A 66 2.18 -14.29 -4.54
N SER A 67 2.43 -15.25 -3.64
CA SER A 67 1.68 -15.43 -2.39
C SER A 67 1.79 -14.22 -1.46
N GLU A 68 2.99 -13.67 -1.30
CA GLU A 68 3.25 -12.47 -0.50
C GLU A 68 2.57 -11.23 -1.10
N THR A 69 2.67 -11.09 -2.43
CA THR A 69 2.02 -10.01 -3.17
C THR A 69 0.51 -10.04 -2.99
N LEU A 70 -0.11 -11.23 -3.10
CA LEU A 70 -1.55 -11.42 -2.89
C LEU A 70 -2.00 -11.15 -1.45
N LEU A 71 -1.07 -11.14 -0.50
CA LEU A 71 -1.37 -10.84 0.90
C LEU A 71 -1.22 -9.34 1.19
N ILE A 72 -0.12 -8.71 0.78
CA ILE A 72 0.20 -7.32 1.13
C ILE A 72 -0.58 -6.30 0.29
N VAL A 73 -0.82 -6.58 -1.00
CA VAL A 73 -1.48 -5.63 -1.92
C VAL A 73 -2.91 -5.32 -1.48
N PRO A 74 -3.76 -6.31 -1.15
CA PRO A 74 -5.13 -6.04 -0.68
C PRO A 74 -5.18 -5.27 0.63
N LEU A 75 -4.24 -5.54 1.56
CA LEU A 75 -4.12 -4.81 2.81
C LEU A 75 -3.79 -3.33 2.57
N LEU A 76 -2.74 -3.08 1.78
CA LEU A 76 -2.29 -1.72 1.47
C LEU A 76 -3.34 -0.94 0.68
N ALA A 77 -3.94 -1.55 -0.35
CA ALA A 77 -4.98 -0.92 -1.15
C ALA A 77 -6.23 -0.59 -0.32
N THR A 78 -6.64 -1.50 0.56
CA THR A 78 -7.78 -1.27 1.47
C THR A 78 -7.46 -0.15 2.45
N PHE A 79 -6.27 -0.16 3.05
CA PHE A 79 -5.84 0.88 3.98
C PHE A 79 -5.81 2.25 3.31
N CYS A 80 -5.12 2.38 2.17
CA CYS A 80 -5.04 3.66 1.45
C CYS A 80 -6.43 4.19 1.07
N SER A 81 -7.32 3.32 0.59
CA SER A 81 -8.67 3.74 0.20
C SER A 81 -9.51 4.22 1.38
N LEU A 82 -9.50 3.48 2.50
CA LEU A 82 -10.25 3.84 3.70
C LEU A 82 -9.66 5.06 4.39
N PHE A 83 -8.33 5.15 4.44
CA PHE A 83 -7.63 6.27 5.04
C PHE A 83 -7.83 7.56 4.24
N SER A 84 -7.77 7.50 2.90
CA SER A 84 -8.12 8.65 2.05
C SER A 84 -9.56 9.11 2.23
N LEU A 85 -10.51 8.17 2.40
CA LEU A 85 -11.90 8.52 2.71
C LEU A 85 -12.00 9.22 4.08
N LEU A 86 -11.38 8.66 5.11
CA LEU A 86 -11.40 9.24 6.46
C LEU A 86 -10.85 10.66 6.44
N VAL A 87 -9.66 10.87 5.84
CA VAL A 87 -9.05 12.20 5.75
C VAL A 87 -9.94 13.18 4.98
N SER A 88 -10.67 12.74 3.96
CA SER A 88 -11.62 13.58 3.25
C SER A 88 -12.86 13.96 4.06
N THR A 89 -13.19 13.21 5.11
CA THR A 89 -14.35 13.46 5.98
C THR A 89 -14.01 14.22 7.25
N LEU A 90 -12.73 14.36 7.58
CA LEU A 90 -12.27 15.02 8.80
C LEU A 90 -12.27 16.56 8.63
N HIS A 91 -12.78 17.24 9.64
CA HIS A 91 -12.58 18.68 9.81
C HIS A 91 -11.29 18.97 10.61
N ASP A 92 -10.74 20.17 10.46
CA ASP A 92 -9.49 20.57 11.16
C ASP A 92 -9.59 20.35 12.68
N THR A 93 -10.75 20.63 13.29
CA THR A 93 -10.99 20.43 14.72
C THR A 93 -10.91 18.96 15.14
N GLU A 94 -11.28 18.03 14.25
CA GLU A 94 -11.24 16.58 14.48
C GLU A 94 -9.86 16.00 14.18
N PHE A 95 -9.06 16.69 13.36
CA PHE A 95 -7.69 16.31 13.01
C PHE A 95 -6.68 16.67 14.11
N TYR A 96 -6.85 17.82 14.77
CA TYR A 96 -5.92 18.35 15.79
C TYR A 96 -6.35 18.09 17.24
N SER A 97 -7.30 17.19 17.52
CA SER A 97 -7.87 16.98 18.87
C SER A 97 -6.94 16.27 19.88
N ASP A 98 -5.62 16.43 19.77
CA ASP A 98 -4.63 15.69 20.57
C ASP A 98 -4.60 16.13 22.05
N ASP A 99 -5.12 17.32 22.37
CA ASP A 99 -5.03 17.94 23.70
C ASP A 99 -6.32 17.94 24.54
N ASP A 100 -7.49 17.61 23.98
CA ASP A 100 -8.76 17.71 24.69
C ASP A 100 -9.18 16.39 25.35
N VAL A 101 -8.90 16.27 26.65
CA VAL A 101 -9.18 15.08 27.49
C VAL A 101 -10.67 14.70 27.50
N MET A 102 -11.58 15.65 27.22
CA MET A 102 -13.02 15.39 27.12
C MET A 102 -13.47 14.79 25.77
N VAL A 103 -12.65 14.86 24.72
CA VAL A 103 -12.99 14.41 23.36
C VAL A 103 -12.48 12.99 23.05
N MET A 104 -11.70 12.38 23.96
CA MET A 104 -11.13 11.03 23.79
C MET A 104 -12.15 9.90 23.52
N LYS A 105 -13.45 10.10 23.83
CA LYS A 105 -14.50 9.13 23.51
C LYS A 105 -15.04 9.20 22.07
N SER A 106 -14.74 10.26 21.33
CA SER A 106 -15.21 10.47 19.95
C SER A 106 -14.07 10.85 19.01
N GLN A 107 -12.83 10.39 19.25
CA GLN A 107 -11.73 10.60 18.32
C GLN A 107 -12.00 9.86 17.00
N MET A 108 -12.52 10.59 16.01
CA MET A 108 -12.64 10.13 14.62
C MET A 108 -11.26 9.91 13.98
N MET A 109 -10.23 10.63 14.43
CA MET A 109 -8.86 10.46 13.96
C MET A 109 -8.14 9.30 14.69
N PRO A 110 -7.75 8.22 13.98
CA PRO A 110 -7.13 7.04 14.58
C PRO A 110 -5.65 7.23 14.91
N PHE A 111 -4.94 8.22 14.36
CA PHE A 111 -3.49 8.33 14.54
C PHE A 111 -3.10 9.70 15.03
N ASN A 112 -2.15 9.76 15.96
CA ASN A 112 -1.55 11.02 16.38
C ASN A 112 -0.66 11.58 15.24
N LEU A 113 -0.49 12.89 15.17
CA LEU A 113 0.24 13.62 14.11
C LEU A 113 1.66 13.09 13.89
N THR A 114 2.40 12.78 14.96
CA THR A 114 3.74 12.18 14.85
C THR A 114 3.69 10.80 14.20
N THR A 115 2.69 9.99 14.54
CA THR A 115 2.49 8.66 13.94
C THR A 115 2.13 8.83 12.47
N LEU A 116 1.22 9.75 12.16
CA LEU A 116 0.81 10.05 10.79
C LEU A 116 1.99 10.51 9.92
N ALA A 117 2.85 11.39 10.43
CA ALA A 117 4.06 11.82 9.73
C ALA A 117 4.96 10.61 9.40
N GLY A 118 5.15 9.70 10.35
CA GLY A 118 5.88 8.44 10.14
C GLY A 118 5.22 7.54 9.08
N MET A 119 3.89 7.43 9.10
CA MET A 119 3.12 6.66 8.12
C MET A 119 3.26 7.24 6.72
N CYS A 120 3.15 8.56 6.56
CA CYS A 120 3.33 9.25 5.29
C CYS A 120 4.73 9.02 4.71
N MET A 121 5.78 9.07 5.55
CA MET A 121 7.14 8.76 5.13
C MET A 121 7.26 7.30 4.65
N LYS A 122 6.67 6.35 5.38
CA LYS A 122 6.66 4.93 4.96
C LYS A 122 5.90 4.70 3.66
N LEU A 123 4.73 5.31 3.50
CA LEU A 123 3.94 5.22 2.27
C LEU A 123 4.66 5.86 1.08
N LYS A 124 5.38 6.96 1.30
CA LYS A 124 6.25 7.57 0.28
C LYS A 124 7.34 6.59 -0.16
N GLU A 125 8.07 5.99 0.76
CA GLU A 125 9.11 4.98 0.44
C GLU A 125 8.52 3.79 -0.34
N VAL A 126 7.36 3.29 0.10
CA VAL A 126 6.64 2.19 -0.58
C VAL A 126 6.20 2.61 -1.98
N SER A 127 5.68 3.82 -2.15
CA SER A 127 5.24 4.32 -3.47
C SER A 127 6.40 4.39 -4.46
N LEU A 128 7.59 4.79 -4.01
CA LEU A 128 8.79 4.81 -4.83
C LEU A 128 9.19 3.39 -5.24
N GLY A 129 9.23 2.45 -4.29
CA GLY A 129 9.55 1.07 -4.58
C GLY A 129 8.52 0.36 -5.47
N LEU A 130 7.24 0.72 -5.38
CA LEU A 130 6.20 0.25 -6.32
C LEU A 130 6.44 0.74 -7.75
N VAL A 131 6.91 1.99 -7.93
CA VAL A 131 7.29 2.52 -9.25
C VAL A 131 8.47 1.72 -9.80
N GLU A 132 9.48 1.43 -8.98
CA GLU A 132 10.63 0.61 -9.39
C GLU A 132 10.24 -0.83 -9.76
N LEU A 133 9.26 -1.41 -9.07
CA LEU A 133 8.71 -2.73 -9.38
C LEU A 133 7.86 -2.74 -10.66
N ALA A 134 7.08 -1.69 -10.89
CA ALA A 134 6.24 -1.56 -12.09
C ALA A 134 7.07 -1.23 -13.35
N PHE A 135 8.22 -0.56 -13.17
CA PHE A 135 9.10 -0.13 -14.25
C PHE A 135 10.56 -0.55 -14.00
N PRO A 136 10.87 -1.85 -14.06
CA PRO A 136 12.24 -2.35 -13.84
C PRO A 136 13.24 -1.77 -14.87
N GLU A 137 12.78 -1.39 -16.06
CA GLU A 137 13.56 -0.72 -17.13
C GLU A 137 14.09 0.68 -16.75
N SER A 138 13.53 1.30 -15.70
CA SER A 138 13.98 2.61 -15.20
C SER A 138 15.19 2.52 -14.26
N ARG A 139 15.66 1.31 -13.92
CA ARG A 139 16.89 1.08 -13.16
C ARG A 139 18.11 1.49 -13.98
N LEU A 140 18.52 2.75 -13.85
CA LEU A 140 19.71 3.32 -14.48
C LEU A 140 21.00 2.54 -14.15
N VAL A 141 21.05 1.83 -13.02
CA VAL A 141 22.26 1.14 -12.52
C VAL A 141 22.70 -0.04 -13.40
N VAL A 142 21.78 -0.71 -14.10
CA VAL A 142 22.09 -1.95 -14.82
C VAL A 142 22.26 -1.72 -16.32
N LYS A 143 21.76 -0.60 -16.87
CA LYS A 143 21.73 -0.40 -18.33
C LYS A 143 23.12 -0.33 -18.97
N GLU A 144 24.14 0.16 -18.26
CA GLU A 144 25.51 0.19 -18.78
C GLU A 144 26.15 -1.21 -18.82
N GLN A 145 25.91 -2.04 -17.79
CA GLN A 145 26.52 -3.37 -17.66
C GLN A 145 25.73 -4.45 -18.42
N TYR A 146 24.41 -4.30 -18.56
CA TYR A 146 23.54 -5.25 -19.28
C TYR A 146 23.51 -5.03 -20.79
N LYS A 147 23.74 -3.81 -21.28
CA LYS A 147 23.86 -3.55 -22.73
C LYS A 147 25.04 -4.31 -23.35
N SER A 148 26.04 -4.66 -22.55
CA SER A 148 27.14 -5.55 -22.94
C SER A 148 26.73 -7.04 -22.99
N ALA A 149 25.71 -7.46 -22.22
CA ALA A 149 25.34 -8.88 -22.05
C ALA A 149 24.05 -9.32 -22.78
N VAL A 150 23.14 -8.39 -23.15
CA VAL A 150 21.78 -8.70 -23.69
C VAL A 150 21.67 -8.78 -25.21
N PHE A 151 22.78 -8.86 -25.93
CA PHE A 151 22.71 -9.42 -27.29
C PHE A 151 22.43 -10.93 -27.32
N SER A 152 22.14 -11.59 -26.18
CA SER A 152 22.13 -13.05 -26.10
C SER A 152 20.84 -13.79 -25.74
N ASP A 153 19.73 -13.21 -25.27
CA ASP A 153 18.48 -14.02 -25.12
C ASP A 153 17.20 -13.19 -24.82
N ASN A 154 16.20 -13.22 -25.70
CA ASN A 154 15.07 -12.26 -25.72
C ASN A 154 13.68 -12.87 -26.04
N ASP A 155 13.23 -13.92 -25.33
CA ASP A 155 11.85 -14.41 -25.54
C ASP A 155 10.96 -14.54 -24.29
N ASN A 156 11.49 -14.78 -23.09
CA ASN A 156 10.64 -15.03 -21.91
C ASN A 156 10.15 -13.78 -21.16
N ASN A 157 10.71 -12.59 -21.42
CA ASN A 157 10.40 -11.37 -20.65
C ASN A 157 9.18 -10.58 -21.16
N LYS A 158 8.63 -10.90 -22.34
CA LYS A 158 7.53 -10.11 -22.93
C LYS A 158 6.18 -10.27 -22.22
N THR A 159 5.92 -11.42 -21.60
CA THR A 159 4.60 -11.74 -21.02
C THR A 159 4.34 -11.02 -19.69
N ASN A 160 5.37 -10.85 -18.85
CA ASN A 160 5.23 -10.16 -17.56
C ASN A 160 4.98 -8.66 -17.71
N THR A 161 5.57 -8.02 -18.73
CA THR A 161 5.41 -6.57 -18.98
C THR A 161 3.97 -6.18 -19.34
N VAL A 162 3.21 -7.10 -19.96
CA VAL A 162 1.81 -6.84 -20.37
C VAL A 162 0.87 -6.71 -19.16
N ILE A 163 1.16 -7.42 -18.06
CA ILE A 163 0.32 -7.41 -16.86
C ILE A 163 0.42 -6.06 -16.13
N TRP A 164 1.62 -5.47 -16.07
CA TRP A 164 1.84 -4.16 -15.45
C TRP A 164 1.31 -3.00 -16.31
N ALA A 165 1.39 -3.12 -17.64
CA ALA A 165 0.87 -2.09 -18.56
C ALA A 165 -0.66 -1.92 -18.46
N HIS A 166 -1.40 -2.97 -18.07
CA HIS A 166 -2.85 -2.90 -17.92
C HIS A 166 -3.27 -2.00 -16.73
N LEU A 167 -2.42 -1.81 -15.72
CA LEU A 167 -2.72 -0.94 -14.57
C LEU A 167 -2.76 0.55 -14.93
N PHE A 168 -2.08 0.98 -16.00
CA PHE A 168 -2.07 2.37 -16.45
C PHE A 168 -3.20 2.74 -17.42
N LYS A 169 -4.04 1.77 -17.81
CA LYS A 169 -5.05 1.97 -18.86
C LYS A 169 -6.46 2.27 -18.35
N VAL A 170 -6.66 2.38 -17.04
CA VAL A 170 -7.96 2.73 -16.45
C VAL A 170 -8.02 4.23 -16.23
N LYS A 171 -8.64 4.94 -17.19
CA LYS A 171 -9.09 6.34 -17.02
C LYS A 171 -10.46 6.41 -16.34
#